data_AF-A0A0K1ECR1-F1
#
_entry.id   AF-A0A0K1ECR1-F1
#
_cell.length_a   1.000
_cell.length_b   1.000
_cell.length_c   1.000
_cell.angle_alpha   90.00
_cell.angle_beta   90.00
_cell.angle_gamma   90.00
#
_symmetry.space_group_name_H-M   'P 1'
#
loop_
_entity.id
_entity.type
_entity.pdbx_description
1 polymer ?
#
loop_
_entity_poly.entity_id
_entity_poly.type
_entity_poly.pdbx_seq_one_letter_code
_entity_poly.pdbx_strand_id
1 'polypeptide(L)'
;MSDGTSKRILLVEDDDQNAEDYTAWLQAAGYVVERAAAVDDGLARAEAFKPDVVMLDLQLPSHPGRADADAAHGLRALEGLLRDDPFRPVVIATAHSRNRELMREVMQRNRGGQFLFKDERDLKGALLRAIAVALASPVYVASRTVRAFEALVERNELEERYREFLKKNWRIILGPRYRECKSPHDVGRGAKVDLLFVRHDDFPDLWELKRPDQPVLKGYGDRLHLSEECARAVGQLMEYIDLAEKERAGPNSYEARKGLQVRLERPRGVVVIGRRSDDRERDHLALQNSFLAGISILTYDDLLDSAREILTFLRDYRNGDADP
;
A
#
# COMPACT_ATOMS: atom_id res chain seq x y z
N MET A 1 -12.12 7.26 9.79
CA MET A 1 -13.10 7.65 8.75
C MET A 1 -12.95 6.67 7.61
N SER A 2 -13.97 5.84 7.40
CA SER A 2 -14.01 4.84 6.34
C SER A 2 -14.08 5.53 4.97
N ASP A 3 -13.25 5.06 4.06
CA ASP A 3 -13.40 5.28 2.62
C ASP A 3 -14.85 4.92 2.23
N GLY A 4 -15.57 5.83 1.58
CA GLY A 4 -17.04 5.81 1.45
C GLY A 4 -17.62 4.76 0.51
N THR A 5 -16.95 3.63 0.32
CA THR A 5 -17.40 2.50 -0.51
C THR A 5 -17.53 1.25 0.35
N SER A 6 -18.69 0.60 0.27
CA SER A 6 -18.95 -0.67 0.96
C SER A 6 -17.93 -1.71 0.50
N LYS A 7 -17.36 -2.44 1.46
CA LYS A 7 -16.34 -3.45 1.22
C LYS A 7 -16.94 -4.68 0.56
N ARG A 8 -16.22 -5.23 -0.42
CA ARG A 8 -16.67 -6.34 -1.28
C ARG A 8 -16.14 -7.66 -0.75
N ILE A 9 -17.02 -8.62 -0.50
CA ILE A 9 -16.66 -9.96 -0.04
C ILE A 9 -17.10 -10.98 -1.09
N LEU A 10 -16.17 -11.82 -1.51
CA LEU A 10 -16.51 -13.03 -2.26
C LEU A 10 -16.63 -14.18 -1.27
N LEU A 11 -17.79 -14.81 -1.21
CA LEU A 11 -18.04 -16.02 -0.43
C LEU A 11 -17.97 -17.24 -1.37
N VAL A 12 -17.05 -18.16 -1.13
CA VAL A 12 -16.93 -19.42 -1.87
C VAL A 12 -17.38 -20.55 -0.94
N GLU A 13 -18.63 -20.97 -1.10
CA GLU A 13 -19.35 -21.94 -0.25
C GLU A 13 -20.42 -22.66 -1.09
N ASP A 14 -20.34 -23.99 -1.13
CA ASP A 14 -21.25 -24.85 -1.91
C ASP A 14 -22.56 -25.15 -1.17
N ASP A 15 -22.55 -25.23 0.16
CA ASP A 15 -23.76 -25.44 0.97
C ASP A 15 -24.66 -24.19 0.95
N ASP A 16 -25.89 -24.37 0.45
CA ASP A 16 -26.84 -23.28 0.27
C ASP A 16 -27.25 -22.62 1.59
N GLN A 17 -27.45 -23.41 2.64
CA GLN A 17 -27.90 -22.90 3.94
C GLN A 17 -26.81 -22.05 4.60
N ASN A 18 -25.58 -22.56 4.64
CA ASN A 18 -24.42 -21.82 5.14
C ASN A 18 -24.23 -20.52 4.35
N ALA A 19 -24.32 -20.58 3.02
CA ALA A 19 -24.08 -19.43 2.19
C ALA A 19 -25.16 -18.34 2.36
N GLU A 20 -26.43 -18.73 2.50
CA GLU A 20 -27.52 -17.82 2.83
C GLU A 20 -27.28 -17.12 4.18
N ASP A 21 -26.93 -17.88 5.21
CA ASP A 21 -26.68 -17.36 6.56
C ASP A 21 -25.50 -16.37 6.57
N TYR A 22 -24.35 -16.76 6.00
CA TYR A 22 -23.17 -15.90 5.92
C TYR A 22 -23.45 -14.63 5.11
N THR A 23 -24.15 -14.75 3.97
CA THR A 23 -24.51 -13.60 3.14
C THR A 23 -25.39 -12.62 3.91
N ALA A 24 -26.43 -13.12 4.60
CA ALA A 24 -27.31 -12.28 5.40
C ALA A 24 -26.56 -11.54 6.52
N TRP A 25 -25.64 -12.22 7.22
CA TRP A 25 -24.86 -11.60 8.29
C TRP A 25 -23.89 -10.53 7.78
N LEU A 26 -23.21 -10.79 6.66
CA LEU A 26 -22.26 -9.86 6.05
C LEU A 26 -22.97 -8.65 5.44
N GLN A 27 -24.08 -8.85 4.74
CA GLN A 27 -24.88 -7.75 4.19
C GLN A 27 -25.46 -6.87 5.30
N ALA A 28 -25.94 -7.46 6.41
CA ALA A 28 -26.40 -6.72 7.58
C ALA A 28 -25.28 -5.88 8.24
N ALA A 29 -24.02 -6.30 8.09
CA ALA A 29 -22.84 -5.54 8.52
C ALA A 29 -22.38 -4.48 7.49
N GLY A 30 -23.09 -4.34 6.36
CA GLY A 30 -22.85 -3.31 5.35
C GLY A 30 -21.84 -3.69 4.28
N TYR A 31 -21.54 -4.99 4.09
CA TYR A 31 -20.70 -5.50 3.01
C TYR A 31 -21.49 -5.78 1.73
N VAL A 32 -20.86 -5.61 0.57
CA VAL A 32 -21.38 -6.16 -0.70
C VAL A 32 -20.86 -7.58 -0.83
N VAL A 33 -21.76 -8.55 -0.99
CA VAL A 33 -21.40 -9.98 -1.02
C VAL A 33 -21.77 -10.58 -2.37
N GLU A 34 -20.83 -11.29 -2.99
CA GLU A 34 -21.10 -12.23 -4.07
C GLU A 34 -20.77 -13.66 -3.64
N ARG A 35 -21.56 -14.63 -4.10
CA ARG A 35 -21.35 -16.05 -3.83
C ARG A 35 -20.80 -16.78 -5.05
N ALA A 36 -19.87 -17.69 -4.82
CA ALA A 36 -19.47 -18.80 -5.67
C ALA A 36 -19.75 -20.13 -4.96
N ALA A 37 -20.10 -21.18 -5.71
CA ALA A 37 -20.44 -22.49 -5.16
C ALA A 37 -19.36 -23.57 -5.42
N ALA A 38 -18.29 -23.25 -6.14
CA ALA A 38 -17.22 -24.17 -6.47
C ALA A 38 -15.89 -23.45 -6.72
N VAL A 39 -14.85 -24.22 -7.09
CA VAL A 39 -13.52 -23.68 -7.38
C VAL A 39 -13.54 -22.76 -8.60
N ASP A 40 -14.06 -23.26 -9.73
CA ASP A 40 -13.96 -22.55 -11.02
C ASP A 40 -14.73 -21.22 -11.05
N ASP A 41 -15.96 -21.21 -10.54
CA ASP A 41 -16.74 -19.98 -10.45
C ASP A 41 -16.21 -19.06 -9.33
N GLY A 42 -15.61 -19.61 -8.28
CA GLY A 42 -14.87 -18.86 -7.27
C GLY A 42 -13.72 -18.04 -7.86
N LEU A 43 -12.87 -18.68 -8.66
CA LEU A 43 -11.74 -18.01 -9.33
C LEU A 43 -12.23 -16.97 -10.34
N ALA A 44 -13.19 -17.32 -11.21
CA ALA A 44 -13.74 -16.42 -12.21
C ALA A 44 -14.40 -15.17 -11.56
N ARG A 45 -15.16 -15.35 -10.48
CA ARG A 45 -15.75 -14.24 -9.75
C ARG A 45 -14.72 -13.41 -9.00
N ALA A 46 -13.65 -14.00 -8.47
CA ALA A 46 -12.59 -13.22 -7.83
C ALA A 46 -11.96 -12.22 -8.81
N GLU A 47 -11.78 -12.61 -10.07
CA GLU A 47 -11.26 -11.74 -11.12
C GLU A 47 -12.24 -10.62 -11.49
N ALA A 48 -13.51 -10.96 -11.75
CA ALA A 48 -14.53 -10.00 -12.17
C ALA A 48 -14.99 -9.06 -11.03
N PHE A 49 -15.23 -9.63 -9.86
CA PHE A 49 -15.76 -8.92 -8.69
C PHE A 49 -14.66 -8.16 -7.94
N LYS A 50 -13.37 -8.46 -8.12
CA LYS A 50 -12.26 -7.79 -7.41
C LYS A 50 -12.55 -7.59 -5.91
N PRO A 51 -12.82 -8.66 -5.15
CA PRO A 51 -13.23 -8.56 -3.75
C PRO A 51 -12.13 -7.94 -2.89
N ASP A 52 -12.53 -7.22 -1.84
CA ASP A 52 -11.63 -6.79 -0.78
C ASP A 52 -11.19 -7.96 0.11
N VAL A 53 -12.06 -8.98 0.31
CA VAL A 53 -11.77 -10.24 1.03
C VAL A 53 -12.45 -11.42 0.37
N VAL A 54 -11.80 -12.58 0.38
CA VAL A 54 -12.43 -13.85 0.01
C VAL A 54 -12.65 -14.69 1.28
N MET A 55 -13.88 -15.15 1.50
CA MET A 55 -14.18 -16.21 2.45
C MET A 55 -14.26 -17.53 1.68
N LEU A 56 -13.45 -18.50 2.05
CA LEU A 56 -13.25 -19.74 1.29
C LEU A 56 -13.52 -20.95 2.19
N ASP A 57 -14.53 -21.76 1.85
CA ASP A 57 -14.60 -23.12 2.38
C ASP A 57 -13.51 -24.01 1.76
N LEU A 58 -13.01 -24.95 2.55
CA LEU A 58 -12.10 -25.98 2.06
C LEU A 58 -12.83 -27.14 1.38
N GLN A 59 -14.02 -27.51 1.84
CA GLN A 59 -14.81 -28.57 1.22
C GLN A 59 -15.59 -27.96 0.06
N LEU A 60 -15.07 -28.08 -1.16
CA LEU A 60 -15.69 -27.51 -2.35
C LEU A 60 -15.73 -28.51 -3.50
N PRO A 61 -16.77 -28.53 -4.32
CA PRO A 61 -16.78 -29.27 -5.58
C PRO A 61 -15.86 -28.60 -6.61
N SER A 62 -15.47 -29.36 -7.63
CA SER A 62 -14.61 -28.83 -8.71
C SER A 62 -15.34 -27.78 -9.55
N HIS A 63 -16.60 -28.06 -9.89
CA HIS A 63 -17.48 -27.20 -10.68
C HIS A 63 -18.85 -27.08 -10.01
N PRO A 64 -19.61 -26.00 -10.30
CA PRO A 64 -20.96 -25.85 -9.77
C PRO A 64 -21.85 -27.05 -10.12
N GLY A 65 -22.58 -27.57 -9.12
CA GLY A 65 -23.51 -28.69 -9.28
C GLY A 65 -22.87 -30.09 -9.30
N ARG A 66 -21.54 -30.22 -9.12
CA ARG A 66 -20.91 -31.53 -8.92
C ARG A 66 -20.95 -31.98 -7.46
N ALA A 67 -21.05 -33.29 -7.26
CA ALA A 67 -21.00 -33.94 -5.95
C ALA A 67 -19.62 -34.54 -5.66
N ASP A 68 -18.55 -33.77 -5.92
CA ASP A 68 -17.14 -34.17 -5.75
C ASP A 68 -16.41 -33.25 -4.77
N ALA A 69 -17.11 -32.77 -3.74
CA ALA A 69 -16.54 -31.87 -2.76
C ALA A 69 -15.37 -32.50 -2.00
N ASP A 70 -14.22 -31.82 -1.99
CA ASP A 70 -13.00 -32.31 -1.36
C ASP A 70 -12.11 -31.15 -0.88
N ALA A 71 -11.35 -31.36 0.20
CA ALA A 71 -10.42 -30.37 0.74
C ALA A 71 -9.35 -29.93 -0.28
N ALA A 72 -8.91 -30.84 -1.15
CA ALA A 72 -7.95 -30.56 -2.20
C ALA A 72 -8.48 -29.53 -3.21
N HIS A 73 -9.80 -29.46 -3.40
CA HIS A 73 -10.43 -28.47 -4.27
C HIS A 73 -10.34 -27.08 -3.66
N GLY A 74 -10.70 -26.93 -2.38
CA GLY A 74 -10.51 -25.67 -1.65
C GLY A 74 -9.05 -25.23 -1.58
N LEU A 75 -8.10 -26.18 -1.43
CA LEU A 75 -6.67 -25.89 -1.52
C LEU A 75 -6.25 -25.36 -2.91
N ARG A 76 -6.78 -25.93 -3.99
CA ARG A 76 -6.53 -25.40 -5.35
C ARG A 76 -7.14 -24.02 -5.55
N ALA A 77 -8.35 -23.77 -5.02
CA ALA A 77 -8.95 -22.44 -5.04
C ALA A 77 -8.06 -21.42 -4.32
N LEU A 78 -7.56 -21.77 -3.12
CA LEU A 78 -6.64 -20.93 -2.37
C LEU A 78 -5.37 -20.60 -3.18
N GLU A 79 -4.75 -21.61 -3.81
CA GLU A 79 -3.57 -21.41 -4.65
C GLU A 79 -3.84 -20.50 -5.86
N GLY A 80 -4.95 -20.71 -6.55
CA GLY A 80 -5.36 -19.85 -7.67
C GLY A 80 -5.57 -18.41 -7.22
N LEU A 81 -6.30 -18.21 -6.12
CA LEU A 81 -6.56 -16.90 -5.55
C LEU A 81 -5.28 -16.15 -5.15
N LEU A 82 -4.29 -16.85 -4.58
CA LEU A 82 -3.03 -16.26 -4.14
C LEU A 82 -2.01 -16.11 -5.27
N ARG A 83 -2.14 -16.88 -6.36
CA ARG A 83 -1.31 -16.72 -7.56
C ARG A 83 -1.58 -15.38 -8.25
N ASP A 84 -2.85 -15.04 -8.42
CA ASP A 84 -3.26 -13.80 -9.09
C ASP A 84 -2.98 -12.57 -8.22
N ASP A 85 -3.08 -12.73 -6.91
CA ASP A 85 -2.84 -11.68 -5.93
C ASP A 85 -2.23 -12.27 -4.64
N PRO A 86 -0.89 -12.24 -4.51
CA PRO A 86 -0.19 -12.80 -3.35
C PRO A 86 -0.54 -12.16 -2.01
N PHE A 87 -1.16 -10.99 -2.03
CA PHE A 87 -1.53 -10.21 -0.85
C PHE A 87 -3.03 -10.24 -0.56
N ARG A 88 -3.80 -10.99 -1.36
CA ARG A 88 -5.24 -11.13 -1.20
C ARG A 88 -5.56 -11.67 0.20
N PRO A 89 -6.46 -11.02 0.95
CA PRO A 89 -6.87 -11.51 2.24
C PRO A 89 -7.91 -12.62 2.02
N VAL A 90 -7.55 -13.82 2.44
CA VAL A 90 -8.42 -15.00 2.41
C VAL A 90 -8.71 -15.44 3.84
N VAL A 91 -10.00 -15.53 4.16
CA VAL A 91 -10.52 -16.10 5.40
C VAL A 91 -10.95 -17.53 5.09
N ILE A 92 -10.29 -18.50 5.71
CA ILE A 92 -10.58 -19.91 5.46
C ILE A 92 -11.62 -20.40 6.46
N ALA A 93 -12.77 -20.84 5.96
CA ALA A 93 -13.82 -21.47 6.74
C ALA A 93 -13.57 -22.98 6.82
N THR A 94 -13.56 -23.55 8.02
CA THR A 94 -13.36 -24.99 8.21
C THR A 94 -14.17 -25.55 9.38
N ALA A 95 -14.78 -26.72 9.18
CA ALA A 95 -15.58 -27.40 10.20
C ALA A 95 -14.76 -28.35 11.10
N HIS A 96 -13.44 -28.49 10.89
CA HIS A 96 -12.68 -29.55 11.56
C HIS A 96 -11.27 -29.15 12.01
N SER A 97 -11.15 -28.80 13.30
CA SER A 97 -9.87 -28.67 14.01
C SER A 97 -9.07 -29.99 14.14
N ARG A 98 -9.64 -31.14 13.74
CA ARG A 98 -9.03 -32.47 13.96
C ARG A 98 -8.15 -32.99 12.83
N ASN A 99 -8.25 -32.45 11.61
CA ASN A 99 -7.30 -32.80 10.54
C ASN A 99 -6.05 -31.90 10.65
N ARG A 100 -5.15 -32.29 11.56
CA ARG A 100 -3.95 -31.51 11.88
C ARG A 100 -2.99 -31.38 10.70
N GLU A 101 -2.99 -32.34 9.78
CA GLU A 101 -2.14 -32.31 8.58
C GLU A 101 -2.67 -31.32 7.56
N LEU A 102 -3.95 -31.42 7.21
CA LEU A 102 -4.62 -30.42 6.36
C LEU A 102 -4.51 -29.02 6.95
N MET A 103 -4.72 -28.85 8.26
CA MET A 103 -4.60 -27.53 8.89
C MET A 103 -3.17 -26.98 8.82
N ARG A 104 -2.14 -27.82 8.98
CA ARG A 104 -0.74 -27.39 8.79
C ARG A 104 -0.49 -26.96 7.34
N GLU A 105 -0.95 -27.74 6.38
CA GLU A 105 -0.81 -27.44 4.96
C GLU A 105 -1.52 -26.11 4.61
N VAL A 106 -2.74 -25.92 5.09
CA VAL A 106 -3.50 -24.68 4.92
C VAL A 106 -2.79 -23.51 5.60
N MET A 107 -2.25 -23.67 6.80
CA MET A 107 -1.49 -22.61 7.47
C MET A 107 -0.24 -22.21 6.71
N GLN A 108 0.49 -23.19 6.15
CA GLN A 108 1.66 -22.95 5.31
C GLN A 108 1.28 -22.20 4.01
N ARG A 109 0.16 -22.56 3.39
CA ARG A 109 -0.30 -21.98 2.11
C ARG A 109 -1.01 -20.64 2.26
N ASN A 110 -1.84 -20.47 3.29
CA ASN A 110 -2.58 -19.24 3.59
C ASN A 110 -1.66 -18.15 4.19
N ARG A 111 -0.41 -18.51 4.50
CA ARG A 111 0.68 -17.58 4.87
C ARG A 111 0.24 -16.60 5.97
N GLY A 112 -0.33 -17.07 7.08
CA GLY A 112 -0.84 -16.18 8.14
C GLY A 112 -2.16 -15.46 7.86
N GLY A 113 -2.95 -15.95 6.90
CA GLY A 113 -4.35 -15.55 6.70
C GLY A 113 -5.24 -15.96 7.88
N GLN A 114 -6.48 -15.47 7.88
CA GLN A 114 -7.43 -15.67 8.98
C GLN A 114 -8.22 -16.97 8.79
N PHE A 115 -8.72 -17.51 9.89
CA PHE A 115 -9.53 -18.73 9.92
C PHE A 115 -10.86 -18.47 10.59
N LEU A 116 -11.90 -19.13 10.10
CA LEU A 116 -13.21 -19.24 10.72
C LEU A 116 -13.47 -20.72 11.03
N PHE A 117 -13.68 -21.03 12.30
CA PHE A 117 -14.03 -22.37 12.73
C PHE A 117 -15.55 -22.51 12.79
N LYS A 118 -16.13 -23.36 11.93
CA LYS A 118 -17.60 -23.49 11.78
C LYS A 118 -18.28 -24.08 13.03
N ASP A 119 -17.51 -24.66 13.96
CA ASP A 119 -17.98 -25.19 15.25
C ASP A 119 -17.99 -24.15 16.39
N GLU A 120 -17.68 -22.88 16.09
CA GLU A 120 -17.77 -21.80 17.09
C GLU A 120 -19.21 -21.56 17.56
N ARG A 121 -19.37 -21.41 18.89
CA ARG A 121 -20.67 -21.11 19.52
C ARG A 121 -21.30 -19.80 19.03
N ASP A 122 -20.47 -18.81 18.72
CA ASP A 122 -20.86 -17.52 18.13
C ASP A 122 -20.25 -17.41 16.72
N LEU A 123 -20.77 -18.23 15.80
CA LEU A 123 -20.26 -18.29 14.44
C LEU A 123 -20.37 -16.94 13.70
N LYS A 124 -21.48 -16.22 13.89
CA LYS A 124 -21.69 -14.90 13.30
C LYS A 124 -20.65 -13.89 13.78
N GLY A 125 -20.43 -13.79 15.08
CA GLY A 125 -19.42 -12.88 15.63
C GLY A 125 -18.01 -13.27 15.21
N ALA A 126 -17.71 -14.57 15.15
CA ALA A 126 -16.43 -15.08 14.67
C ALA A 126 -16.17 -14.71 13.21
N LEU A 127 -17.16 -14.89 12.34
CA LEU A 127 -17.10 -14.51 10.93
C LEU A 127 -16.78 -13.01 10.78
N LEU A 128 -17.56 -12.15 11.43
CA LEU A 128 -17.38 -10.70 11.32
C LEU A 128 -16.01 -10.26 11.85
N ARG A 129 -15.52 -10.87 12.94
CA ARG A 129 -14.17 -10.62 13.46
C ARG A 129 -13.09 -11.07 12.47
N ALA A 130 -13.20 -12.28 11.91
CA ALA A 130 -12.22 -12.80 10.96
C ALA A 130 -12.10 -11.92 9.71
N ILE A 131 -13.23 -11.48 9.14
CA ILE A 131 -13.28 -10.54 8.02
C ILE A 131 -12.65 -9.19 8.40
N ALA A 132 -13.00 -8.64 9.57
CA ALA A 132 -12.47 -7.35 10.02
C ALA A 132 -10.96 -7.39 10.23
N VAL A 133 -10.44 -8.47 10.83
CA VAL A 133 -8.99 -8.68 11.01
C VAL A 133 -8.29 -8.85 9.66
N ALA A 134 -8.88 -9.59 8.72
CA ALA A 134 -8.33 -9.75 7.38
C ALA A 134 -8.22 -8.41 6.63
N LEU A 135 -9.26 -7.57 6.70
CA LEU A 135 -9.28 -6.21 6.13
C LEU A 135 -8.29 -5.24 6.81
N ALA A 136 -8.01 -5.45 8.10
CA ALA A 136 -7.09 -4.63 8.87
C ALA A 136 -5.64 -5.12 8.81
N SER A 137 -5.38 -6.26 8.16
CA SER A 137 -4.04 -6.84 8.06
C SER A 137 -3.04 -5.85 7.45
N PRO A 138 -1.90 -5.57 8.11
CA PRO A 138 -0.91 -4.61 7.62
C PRO A 138 -0.45 -4.88 6.19
N VAL A 139 -0.26 -6.15 5.84
CA VAL A 139 0.19 -6.57 4.51
C VAL A 139 -0.86 -6.25 3.43
N TYR A 140 -2.13 -6.49 3.73
CA TYR A 140 -3.23 -6.17 2.83
C TYR A 140 -3.41 -4.65 2.68
N VAL A 141 -3.40 -3.92 3.80
CA VAL A 141 -3.49 -2.45 3.80
C VAL A 141 -2.34 -1.85 2.99
N ALA A 142 -1.12 -2.36 3.18
CA ALA A 142 0.04 -1.94 2.41
C ALA A 142 -0.15 -2.22 0.93
N SER A 143 -0.51 -3.45 0.53
CA SER A 143 -0.66 -3.83 -0.87
C SER A 143 -1.72 -2.99 -1.59
N ARG A 144 -2.89 -2.79 -0.96
CA ARG A 144 -3.95 -1.92 -1.49
C ARG A 144 -3.48 -0.48 -1.63
N THR A 145 -2.69 0.01 -0.69
CA THR A 145 -2.12 1.37 -0.74
C THR A 145 -1.15 1.52 -1.90
N VAL A 146 -0.25 0.56 -2.12
CA VAL A 146 0.69 0.59 -3.25
C VAL A 146 -0.07 0.58 -4.58
N ARG A 147 -1.06 -0.30 -4.76
CA ARG A 147 -1.92 -0.31 -5.96
C ARG A 147 -2.66 1.00 -6.19
N ALA A 148 -3.15 1.62 -5.11
CA ALA A 148 -3.81 2.92 -5.21
C ALA A 148 -2.83 4.01 -5.66
N PHE A 149 -1.58 3.97 -5.19
CA PHE A 149 -0.53 4.88 -5.62
C PHE A 149 -0.13 4.65 -7.09
N GLU A 150 0.08 3.39 -7.50
CA GLU A 150 0.31 3.00 -8.90
C GLU A 150 -0.78 3.57 -9.81
N ALA A 151 -2.04 3.39 -9.45
CA ALA A 151 -3.16 3.90 -10.24
C ALA A 151 -3.21 5.43 -10.31
N LEU A 152 -2.76 6.16 -9.28
CA LEU A 152 -2.60 7.62 -9.35
C LEU A 152 -1.49 8.00 -10.34
N VAL A 153 -0.36 7.30 -10.30
CA VAL A 153 0.78 7.55 -11.20
C VAL A 153 0.41 7.25 -12.65
N GLU A 154 -0.28 6.14 -12.91
CA GLU A 154 -0.76 5.74 -14.24
C GLU A 154 -1.77 6.74 -14.82
N ARG A 155 -2.67 7.27 -14.00
CA ARG A 155 -3.64 8.30 -14.43
C ARG A 155 -3.01 9.69 -14.57
N ASN A 156 -1.75 9.88 -14.16
CA ASN A 156 -1.05 11.17 -14.21
C ASN A 156 -1.89 12.31 -13.61
N GLU A 157 -2.36 12.09 -12.38
CA GLU A 157 -3.19 13.01 -11.61
C GLU A 157 -2.47 14.35 -11.32
N LEU A 158 -3.17 15.28 -10.67
CA LEU A 158 -2.59 16.56 -10.26
C LEU A 158 -1.70 16.41 -9.01
N GLU A 159 -0.71 17.29 -8.86
CA GLU A 159 0.26 17.32 -7.73
C GLU A 159 -0.43 17.26 -6.36
N GLU A 160 -1.57 17.95 -6.20
CA GLU A 160 -2.40 17.91 -4.99
C GLU A 160 -2.76 16.48 -4.57
N ARG A 161 -3.14 15.62 -5.53
CA ARG A 161 -3.55 14.24 -5.23
C ARG A 161 -2.39 13.42 -4.68
N TYR A 162 -1.19 13.58 -5.24
CA TYR A 162 0.00 12.91 -4.72
C TYR A 162 0.38 13.43 -3.34
N ARG A 163 0.28 14.74 -3.11
CA ARG A 163 0.53 15.35 -1.80
C ARG A 163 -0.40 14.81 -0.72
N GLU A 164 -1.72 14.82 -0.97
CA GLU A 164 -2.73 14.28 -0.07
C GLU A 164 -2.49 12.78 0.20
N PHE A 165 -2.18 12.03 -0.86
CA PHE A 165 -1.93 10.59 -0.75
C PHE A 165 -0.70 10.29 0.09
N LEU A 166 0.44 10.93 -0.20
CA LEU A 166 1.69 10.75 0.53
C LEU A 166 1.56 11.19 1.98
N LYS A 167 0.94 12.34 2.26
CA LYS A 167 0.67 12.79 3.64
C LYS A 167 -0.04 11.73 4.48
N LYS A 168 -1.00 11.01 3.89
CA LYS A 168 -1.77 9.96 4.57
C LYS A 168 -1.03 8.62 4.65
N ASN A 169 -0.26 8.27 3.62
CA ASN A 169 0.21 6.89 3.40
C ASN A 169 1.75 6.73 3.36
N TRP A 170 2.52 7.77 3.65
CA TRP A 170 3.99 7.78 3.51
C TRP A 170 4.70 6.63 4.23
N ARG A 171 4.18 6.09 5.34
CA ARG A 171 4.80 4.95 6.04
C ARG A 171 4.88 3.70 5.19
N ILE A 172 3.92 3.52 4.28
CA ILE A 172 3.87 2.39 3.36
C ILE A 172 4.70 2.68 2.11
N ILE A 173 4.73 3.94 1.66
CA ILE A 173 5.43 4.33 0.42
C ILE A 173 6.93 4.55 0.63
N LEU A 174 7.31 5.18 1.75
CA LEU A 174 8.67 5.62 2.07
C LEU A 174 9.31 4.81 3.22
N GLY A 175 8.55 3.89 3.80
CA GLY A 175 9.01 3.05 4.91
C GLY A 175 9.19 3.79 6.24
N PRO A 176 10.01 3.24 7.15
CA PRO A 176 10.15 3.76 8.52
C PRO A 176 11.11 4.96 8.63
N ARG A 177 11.55 5.56 7.51
CA ARG A 177 12.57 6.62 7.47
C ARG A 177 12.18 7.88 8.25
N TYR A 178 10.89 8.19 8.30
CA TYR A 178 10.37 9.42 8.90
C TYR A 178 9.55 9.11 10.15
N ARG A 179 9.43 10.10 11.02
CA ARG A 179 8.57 10.08 12.22
C ARG A 179 7.27 10.81 11.97
N GLU A 180 7.35 11.95 11.28
CA GLU A 180 6.24 12.88 11.09
C GLU A 180 6.24 13.45 9.66
N CYS A 181 5.05 13.82 9.19
CA CYS A 181 4.83 14.53 7.93
C CYS A 181 3.87 15.69 8.14
N LYS A 182 4.25 16.89 7.69
CA LYS A 182 3.40 18.11 7.67
C LYS A 182 3.17 18.53 6.22
N SER A 183 1.96 19.00 5.92
CA SER A 183 1.61 19.42 4.55
C SER A 183 0.32 20.24 4.48
N PRO A 184 0.27 21.31 3.67
CA PRO A 184 1.47 22.04 3.23
C PRO A 184 2.17 22.68 4.44
N HIS A 185 3.47 22.94 4.34
CA HIS A 185 4.23 23.55 5.43
C HIS A 185 4.83 24.90 5.01
N ASP A 186 4.63 25.94 5.83
CA ASP A 186 5.23 27.25 5.60
C ASP A 186 6.71 27.21 6.00
N VAL A 187 7.60 27.58 5.09
CA VAL A 187 9.06 27.62 5.29
C VAL A 187 9.58 29.04 5.50
N GLY A 188 8.65 29.98 5.76
CA GLY A 188 8.94 31.38 6.00
C GLY A 188 8.44 32.28 4.88
N ARG A 189 8.08 33.52 5.26
CA ARG A 189 7.61 34.58 4.35
C ARG A 189 6.38 34.19 3.51
N GLY A 190 5.59 33.21 3.97
CA GLY A 190 4.39 32.72 3.28
C GLY A 190 4.67 31.71 2.15
N ALA A 191 5.94 31.35 1.93
CA ALA A 191 6.31 30.30 0.99
C ALA A 191 5.99 28.94 1.61
N LYS A 192 5.38 28.04 0.82
CA LYS A 192 4.96 26.73 1.31
C LYS A 192 5.56 25.62 0.48
N VAL A 193 6.15 24.65 1.16
CA VAL A 193 6.56 23.37 0.58
C VAL A 193 5.41 22.38 0.60
N ASP A 194 5.36 21.47 -0.37
CA ASP A 194 4.30 20.46 -0.47
C ASP A 194 4.27 19.54 0.75
N LEU A 195 5.43 18.97 1.09
CA LEU A 195 5.59 18.05 2.21
C LEU A 195 6.83 18.42 3.00
N LEU A 196 6.70 18.47 4.32
CA LEU A 196 7.83 18.50 5.25
C LEU A 196 7.84 17.18 6.00
N PHE A 197 8.86 16.36 5.78
CA PHE A 197 9.09 15.16 6.56
C PHE A 197 10.12 15.43 7.65
N VAL A 198 9.90 14.88 8.84
CA VAL A 198 10.84 14.95 9.96
C VAL A 198 11.40 13.56 10.21
N ARG A 199 12.72 13.42 10.11
CA ARG A 199 13.45 12.18 10.39
C ARG A 199 13.51 11.91 11.89
N HIS A 200 13.92 10.70 12.29
CA HIS A 200 14.01 10.32 13.71
C HIS A 200 15.09 11.07 14.49
N ASP A 201 16.08 11.63 13.79
CA ASP A 201 17.14 12.49 14.31
C ASP A 201 16.75 13.98 14.36
N ASP A 202 15.45 14.30 14.24
CA ASP A 202 14.84 15.64 14.24
C ASP A 202 15.25 16.55 13.06
N PHE A 203 15.98 16.03 12.08
CA PHE A 203 16.32 16.79 10.89
C PHE A 203 15.18 16.75 9.84
N PRO A 204 14.85 17.90 9.23
CA PRO A 204 13.81 18.01 8.22
C PRO A 204 14.31 17.67 6.80
N ASP A 205 13.43 17.02 6.04
CA ASP A 205 13.54 16.85 4.59
C ASP A 205 12.35 17.62 3.94
N LEU A 206 12.64 18.65 3.15
CA LEU A 206 11.69 19.46 2.38
C LEU A 206 11.42 18.78 1.03
N TRP A 207 10.15 18.55 0.71
CA TRP A 207 9.74 17.79 -0.48
C TRP A 207 8.91 18.65 -1.41
N GLU A 208 9.37 18.80 -2.65
CA GLU A 208 8.66 19.45 -3.75
C GLU A 208 8.17 18.38 -4.73
N LEU A 209 6.86 18.36 -5.02
CA LEU A 209 6.27 17.41 -5.94
C LEU A 209 5.98 18.07 -7.29
N LYS A 210 6.33 17.37 -8.36
CA LYS A 210 5.93 17.68 -9.74
C LYS A 210 5.18 16.50 -10.35
N ARG A 211 4.50 16.70 -11.48
CA ARG A 211 3.70 15.64 -12.11
C ARG A 211 4.56 14.49 -12.69
N PRO A 212 4.03 13.25 -12.77
CA PRO A 212 4.74 12.13 -13.38
C PRO A 212 4.99 12.25 -14.88
N ASP A 213 4.23 13.06 -15.60
CA ASP A 213 4.43 13.31 -17.04
C ASP A 213 5.54 14.31 -17.36
N GLN A 214 6.06 15.03 -16.36
CA GLN A 214 7.13 15.99 -16.60
C GLN A 214 8.45 15.26 -16.87
N PRO A 215 9.22 15.71 -17.88
CA PRO A 215 10.51 15.09 -18.18
C PRO A 215 11.48 15.32 -17.02
N VAL A 216 12.24 14.29 -16.63
CA VAL A 216 13.28 14.42 -15.60
C VAL A 216 14.59 14.86 -16.25
N LEU A 217 14.97 14.16 -17.31
CA LEU A 217 16.15 14.45 -18.13
C LEU A 217 15.75 14.87 -19.54
N LYS A 218 16.66 15.56 -20.21
CA LYS A 218 16.58 15.91 -21.63
C LYS A 218 17.89 15.58 -22.32
N GLY A 219 17.78 14.90 -23.46
CA GLY A 219 18.93 14.60 -24.32
C GLY A 219 19.46 15.83 -25.04
N TYR A 220 20.77 15.97 -25.08
CA TYR A 220 21.48 16.95 -25.89
C TYR A 220 22.68 16.27 -26.58
N GLY A 221 22.47 15.82 -27.82
CA GLY A 221 23.39 14.89 -28.47
C GLY A 221 23.47 13.58 -27.69
N ASP A 222 24.69 13.12 -27.38
CA ASP A 222 24.93 11.90 -26.59
C ASP A 222 24.83 12.11 -25.06
N ARG A 223 24.63 13.35 -24.61
CA ARG A 223 24.61 13.72 -23.19
C ARG A 223 23.18 13.84 -22.67
N LEU A 224 22.99 13.49 -21.41
CA LEU A 224 21.76 13.73 -20.66
C LEU A 224 22.00 14.88 -19.69
N HIS A 225 21.04 15.81 -19.65
CA HIS A 225 21.00 16.93 -18.72
C HIS A 225 19.66 16.93 -17.99
N LEU A 226 19.57 17.62 -16.85
CA LEU A 226 18.27 17.89 -16.24
C LEU A 226 17.38 18.63 -17.24
N SER A 227 16.10 18.26 -17.28
CA SER A 227 15.09 19.02 -18.02
C SER A 227 14.93 20.42 -17.43
N GLU A 228 14.27 21.31 -18.17
CA GLU A 228 13.96 22.66 -17.68
C GLU A 228 13.01 22.60 -16.48
N GLU A 229 12.04 21.70 -16.53
CA GLU A 229 11.07 21.43 -15.48
C GLU A 229 11.76 20.95 -14.19
N CYS A 230 12.68 20.00 -14.31
CA CYS A 230 13.43 19.45 -13.20
C CYS A 230 14.39 20.51 -12.61
N ALA A 231 15.14 21.23 -13.45
CA ALA A 231 16.03 22.30 -13.00
C ALA A 231 15.27 23.41 -12.27
N ARG A 232 14.08 23.78 -12.75
CA ARG A 232 13.20 24.77 -12.09
C ARG A 232 12.69 24.25 -10.74
N ALA A 233 12.30 22.99 -10.63
CA ALA A 233 11.87 22.39 -9.37
C ALA A 233 13.01 22.35 -8.34
N VAL A 234 14.23 22.01 -8.75
CA VAL A 234 15.43 22.07 -7.90
C VAL A 234 15.69 23.51 -7.43
N GLY A 235 15.60 24.50 -8.34
CA GLY A 235 15.75 25.91 -7.98
C GLY A 235 14.72 26.39 -6.96
N GLN A 236 13.45 26.05 -7.16
CA GLN A 236 12.36 26.34 -6.22
C GLN A 236 12.63 25.74 -4.83
N LEU A 237 13.13 24.50 -4.79
CA LEU A 237 13.47 23.84 -3.54
C LEU A 237 14.68 24.48 -2.84
N MET A 238 15.68 24.95 -3.60
CA MET A 238 16.81 25.71 -3.05
C MET A 238 16.34 27.02 -2.40
N GLU A 239 15.37 27.70 -2.98
CA GLU A 239 14.75 28.89 -2.37
C GLU A 239 14.05 28.55 -1.04
N TYR A 240 13.35 27.41 -0.97
CA TYR A 240 12.73 26.96 0.28
C TYR A 240 13.74 26.60 1.36
N ILE A 241 14.85 25.95 0.99
CA ILE A 241 15.96 25.65 1.91
C ILE A 241 16.55 26.95 2.46
N ASP A 242 16.84 27.92 1.60
CA ASP A 242 17.40 29.22 2.00
C ASP A 242 16.45 30.01 2.92
N LEU A 243 15.14 29.97 2.66
CA LEU A 243 14.13 30.57 3.52
C LEU A 243 14.06 29.88 4.89
N ALA A 244 14.02 28.55 4.91
CA ALA A 244 13.95 27.76 6.14
C ALA A 244 15.18 27.98 7.03
N GLU A 245 16.39 28.07 6.46
CA GLU A 245 17.61 28.36 7.22
C GLU A 245 17.63 29.79 7.78
N LYS A 246 17.05 30.76 7.06
CA LYS A 246 16.94 32.15 7.50
C LYS A 246 15.85 32.35 8.55
N GLU A 247 14.87 31.46 8.60
CA GLU A 247 13.83 31.41 9.63
C GLU A 247 14.42 30.88 10.96
N ARG A 248 15.38 31.62 11.53
CA ARG A 248 16.00 31.26 12.83
C ARG A 248 14.93 31.13 13.91
N ALA A 249 15.11 30.12 14.76
CA ALA A 249 14.38 29.86 16.01
C ALA A 249 14.47 31.06 16.99
N GLY A 250 13.77 32.14 16.70
CA GLY A 250 13.52 33.24 17.62
C GLY A 250 12.26 32.98 18.45
N PRO A 251 12.04 33.71 19.55
CA PRO A 251 10.87 33.55 20.43
C PRO A 251 9.51 33.75 19.72
N ASN A 252 9.50 34.22 18.48
CA ASN A 252 8.33 34.39 17.63
C ASN A 252 8.20 33.34 16.50
N SER A 253 9.05 32.32 16.44
CA SER A 253 8.94 31.29 15.40
C SER A 253 7.63 30.52 15.51
N TYR A 254 7.11 30.07 14.37
CA TYR A 254 5.88 29.26 14.30
C TYR A 254 5.96 28.01 15.20
N GLU A 255 7.16 27.44 15.32
CA GLU A 255 7.48 26.27 16.14
C GLU A 255 7.46 26.56 17.64
N ALA A 256 7.96 27.73 18.07
CA ALA A 256 7.89 28.20 19.46
C ALA A 256 6.44 28.42 19.93
N ARG A 257 5.54 28.85 19.04
CA ARG A 257 4.10 29.04 19.34
C ARG A 257 3.33 27.74 19.49
N LYS A 258 3.87 26.61 19.01
CA LYS A 258 3.23 25.28 19.09
C LYS A 258 4.01 24.27 19.93
N GLY A 259 5.08 24.68 20.61
CA GLY A 259 5.88 23.80 21.48
C GLY A 259 6.62 22.70 20.73
N LEU A 260 6.90 22.89 19.44
CA LEU A 260 7.63 21.94 18.61
C LEU A 260 9.11 22.34 18.59
N GLN A 261 10.01 21.39 18.87
CA GLN A 261 11.43 21.52 18.59
C GLN A 261 11.73 20.80 17.28
N VAL A 262 11.49 21.45 16.14
CA VAL A 262 12.07 20.99 14.87
C VAL A 262 13.28 21.87 14.62
N ARG A 263 14.44 21.28 14.34
CA ARG A 263 15.64 22.06 14.05
C ARG A 263 15.71 22.22 12.53
N LEU A 264 15.31 23.39 12.02
CA LEU A 264 15.48 23.74 10.59
C LEU A 264 16.95 24.01 10.20
N GLU A 265 17.90 23.41 10.92
CA GLU A 265 19.32 23.54 10.65
C GLU A 265 19.70 22.59 9.50
N ARG A 266 20.08 23.15 8.34
CA ARG A 266 20.52 22.41 7.16
C ARG A 266 19.50 21.36 6.68
N PRO A 267 18.27 21.77 6.32
CA PRO A 267 17.28 20.86 5.76
C PRO A 267 17.82 20.17 4.50
N ARG A 268 17.43 18.93 4.27
CA ARG A 268 17.62 18.30 2.96
C ARG A 268 16.46 18.64 2.05
N GLY A 269 16.72 18.67 0.75
CA GLY A 269 15.70 18.80 -0.28
C GLY A 269 15.45 17.48 -0.99
N VAL A 270 14.19 17.17 -1.27
CA VAL A 270 13.79 16.12 -2.21
C VAL A 270 12.85 16.72 -3.27
N VAL A 271 13.19 16.57 -4.54
CA VAL A 271 12.27 16.79 -5.66
C VAL A 271 11.74 15.44 -6.10
N VAL A 272 10.42 15.30 -6.22
CA VAL A 272 9.80 14.13 -6.89
C VAL A 272 9.21 14.60 -8.21
N ILE A 273 9.75 14.12 -9.33
CA ILE A 273 9.34 14.54 -10.66
C ILE A 273 9.45 13.39 -11.66
N GLY A 274 8.47 13.31 -12.55
CA GLY A 274 8.55 12.44 -13.72
C GLY A 274 8.56 10.94 -13.42
N ARG A 275 8.68 10.18 -14.50
CA ARG A 275 8.85 8.72 -14.50
C ARG A 275 10.13 8.36 -15.22
N ARG A 276 10.75 7.24 -14.84
CA ARG A 276 11.96 6.73 -15.49
C ARG A 276 11.56 6.04 -16.79
N SER A 277 12.28 6.35 -17.86
CA SER A 277 12.09 5.69 -19.16
C SER A 277 12.87 4.38 -19.28
N ASP A 278 14.09 4.32 -18.73
CA ASP A 278 14.97 3.15 -18.78
C ASP A 278 16.01 3.11 -17.63
N ASP A 279 16.79 2.04 -17.56
CA ASP A 279 17.87 1.88 -16.57
C ASP A 279 19.00 2.90 -16.74
N ARG A 280 19.25 3.40 -17.96
CA ARG A 280 20.29 4.41 -18.23
C ARG A 280 19.93 5.74 -17.58
N GLU A 281 18.67 6.13 -17.61
CA GLU A 281 18.14 7.30 -16.92
C GLU A 281 18.28 7.15 -15.39
N ARG A 282 17.96 5.96 -14.84
CA ARG A 282 18.16 5.67 -13.40
C ARG A 282 19.61 5.88 -12.99
N ASP A 283 20.54 5.26 -13.69
CA ASP A 283 21.97 5.30 -13.36
C ASP A 283 22.53 6.74 -13.52
N HIS A 284 22.07 7.47 -14.54
CA HIS A 284 22.42 8.88 -14.71
C HIS A 284 21.86 9.75 -13.58
N LEU A 285 20.61 9.54 -13.16
CA LEU A 285 20.00 10.29 -12.06
C LEU A 285 20.71 10.02 -10.73
N ALA A 286 21.10 8.76 -10.47
CA ALA A 286 21.92 8.40 -9.31
C ALA A 286 23.26 9.15 -9.31
N LEU A 287 23.92 9.24 -10.47
CA LEU A 287 25.15 10.02 -10.61
C LEU A 287 24.90 11.52 -10.38
N GLN A 288 23.84 12.11 -10.93
CA GLN A 288 23.47 13.52 -10.69
C GLN A 288 23.24 13.78 -9.19
N ASN A 289 22.47 12.93 -8.53
CA ASN A 289 22.23 13.02 -7.09
C ASN A 289 23.51 12.96 -6.26
N SER A 290 24.56 12.27 -6.73
CA SER A 290 25.85 12.25 -6.04
C SER A 290 26.56 13.61 -6.01
N PHE A 291 26.25 14.50 -6.96
CA PHE A 291 26.82 15.85 -7.03
C PHE A 291 25.98 16.90 -6.30
N LEU A 292 24.71 16.62 -6.00
CA LEU A 292 23.80 17.54 -5.33
C LEU A 292 23.98 17.47 -3.80
N ALA A 293 24.59 18.50 -3.24
CA ALA A 293 24.83 18.58 -1.80
C ALA A 293 23.51 18.80 -1.03
N GLY A 294 22.97 17.72 -0.46
CA GLY A 294 21.77 17.78 0.39
C GLY A 294 20.45 17.88 -0.38
N ILE A 295 20.47 17.81 -1.71
CA ILE A 295 19.28 17.72 -2.57
C ILE A 295 19.27 16.35 -3.25
N SER A 296 18.09 15.74 -3.36
CA SER A 296 17.88 14.51 -4.11
C SER A 296 16.72 14.66 -5.07
N ILE A 297 16.89 14.18 -6.30
CA ILE A 297 15.85 14.09 -7.32
C ILE A 297 15.41 12.63 -7.37
N LEU A 298 14.12 12.41 -7.13
CA LEU A 298 13.46 11.11 -7.21
C LEU A 298 12.38 11.16 -8.29
N THR A 299 12.06 10.00 -8.83
CA THR A 299 10.92 9.78 -9.73
C THR A 299 9.79 9.07 -8.99
N TYR A 300 8.60 9.07 -9.58
CA TYR A 300 7.50 8.27 -9.03
C TYR A 300 7.78 6.76 -9.05
N ASP A 301 8.62 6.31 -9.99
CA ASP A 301 9.04 4.90 -10.04
C ASP A 301 10.01 4.56 -8.89
N ASP A 302 10.87 5.50 -8.44
CA ASP A 302 11.70 5.29 -7.24
C ASP A 302 10.83 5.14 -5.98
N LEU A 303 9.74 5.91 -5.87
CA LEU A 303 8.79 5.79 -4.76
C LEU A 303 8.02 4.46 -4.81
N LEU A 304 7.66 4.01 -6.02
CA LEU A 304 7.00 2.72 -6.23
C LEU A 304 7.91 1.53 -5.90
N ASP A 305 9.18 1.60 -6.30
CA ASP A 305 10.17 0.58 -5.96
C ASP A 305 10.32 0.45 -4.45
N SER A 306 10.49 1.58 -3.74
CA SER A 306 10.58 1.57 -2.27
C SER A 306 9.33 0.96 -1.62
N ALA A 307 8.14 1.28 -2.13
CA ALA A 307 6.90 0.71 -1.65
C ALA A 307 6.81 -0.81 -1.90
N ARG A 308 7.28 -1.29 -3.05
CA ARG A 308 7.32 -2.73 -3.41
C ARG A 308 8.34 -3.51 -2.58
N GLU A 309 9.47 -2.90 -2.24
CA GLU A 309 10.45 -3.48 -1.32
C GLU A 309 9.83 -3.70 0.06
N ILE A 310 9.06 -2.72 0.57
CA ILE A 310 8.34 -2.85 1.84
C ILE A 310 7.30 -3.98 1.78
N LEU A 311 6.57 -4.11 0.67
CA LEU A 311 5.63 -5.24 0.49
C LEU A 311 6.34 -6.59 0.48
N THR A 312 7.49 -6.67 -0.19
CA THR A 312 8.32 -7.88 -0.22
C THR A 312 8.80 -8.23 1.18
N PHE A 313 9.34 -7.25 1.92
CA PHE A 313 9.74 -7.43 3.31
C PHE A 313 8.58 -7.92 4.20
N LEU A 314 7.41 -7.28 4.10
CA LEU A 314 6.23 -7.65 4.87
C LEU A 314 5.71 -9.05 4.52
N ARG A 315 5.82 -9.46 3.25
CA ARG A 315 5.49 -10.81 2.80
C ARG A 315 6.42 -11.84 3.41
N ASP A 316 7.73 -11.61 3.32
CA ASP A 316 8.72 -12.60 3.73
C ASP A 316 8.72 -12.78 5.25
N TYR A 317 8.52 -11.70 6.02
CA TYR A 317 8.35 -11.75 7.47
C TYR A 317 7.03 -12.44 7.88
N ARG A 318 5.95 -12.24 7.11
CA ARG A 318 4.66 -12.93 7.31
C ARG A 318 4.78 -14.44 7.07
N ASN A 319 5.70 -14.87 6.20
CA ASN A 319 5.92 -16.28 5.90
C ASN A 319 6.84 -17.00 6.91
N GLY A 320 7.56 -16.27 7.77
CA GLY A 320 8.63 -16.86 8.58
C GLY A 320 9.84 -17.30 7.75
N ASP A 321 9.93 -16.86 6.49
CA ASP A 321 11.05 -17.11 5.57
C ASP A 321 12.24 -16.16 5.84
N ALA A 322 12.10 -15.28 6.83
CA ALA A 322 13.16 -14.38 7.27
C ALA A 322 14.21 -15.15 8.11
N ASP A 323 15.01 -15.97 7.44
CA ASP A 323 16.33 -16.35 7.97
C ASP A 323 17.28 -15.15 7.72
N PRO A 324 17.97 -14.63 8.76
CA PRO A 324 18.75 -13.39 8.70
C PRO A 324 20.02 -13.46 7.82
#